data_AF-N9E9F6-F1
#
_entry.id   AF-N9E9F6-F1
#
_cell.length_a   1.000
_cell.length_b   1.000
_cell.length_c   1.000
_cell.angle_alpha   90.00
_cell.angle_beta   90.00
_cell.angle_gamma   90.00
#
_symmetry.space_group_name_H-M   'P 1'
#
loop_
_entity.id
_entity.type
_entity.pdbx_description
1 polymer ?
#
loop_
_entity_poly.entity_id
_entity_poly.type
_entity_poly.pdbx_seq_one_letter_code
_entity_poly.pdbx_strand_id
1 'polypeptide(L)'
;MIGSGMAGLATARILKDAGHHITIFEALPGRGMDSHSIEFEGGLIDAPLRVMNPHLWKNTLSLATHLGIKTFPVRTFMACSWLFEDKTETWLTTSRTRIGNFPIINNRKGIKQYGWRLVKGMLQLKTAVSQFFKSKNQEITLADFINQNEIEEVFWHGAVMPVLYTICTCDPKTIGEWPAKPLLIFLKQLTDGDALLRLHGGTPAFVDKLIEGIDIHSSSEITLVEEQGEAVLVKNAQGEQFQFDRVVVATPTNKLDSFLNVEQFADDIELLKKFKFEQGELVMHTDPTVMPPNRKDWSVLSYMMDRKFTKQQFTVWLNSIEPSLVGKSPVFQTWRPVTTIDPKKIISTVTLTRAVVDSETVALNKELQARHKVANRKVFYCGSWSCDGLPILESAVTSAMHIAEIFNAPLPFKGLKPNVEVAPQLGY
;
A
#
# COMPACT_ATOMS: atom_id res chain seq x y z
N MET A 1 -6.04 -20.91 -6.37
CA MET A 1 -5.34 -19.64 -6.10
C MET A 1 -4.18 -19.91 -5.16
N ILE A 2 -2.98 -19.43 -5.45
CA ILE A 2 -1.81 -19.57 -4.57
C ILE A 2 -1.47 -18.18 -4.00
N GLY A 3 -1.66 -18.01 -2.70
CA GLY A 3 -1.51 -16.75 -1.98
C GLY A 3 -2.86 -16.06 -1.73
N SER A 4 -3.07 -15.62 -0.49
CA SER A 4 -4.29 -14.94 -0.03
C SER A 4 -4.06 -13.46 0.31
N GLY A 5 -3.14 -12.82 -0.41
CA GLY A 5 -3.05 -11.35 -0.46
C GLY A 5 -4.19 -10.73 -1.27
N MET A 6 -4.26 -9.38 -1.32
CA MET A 6 -5.35 -8.66 -2.00
C MET A 6 -5.59 -9.12 -3.45
N ALA A 7 -4.54 -9.33 -4.25
CA ALA A 7 -4.70 -9.74 -5.65
C ALA A 7 -5.32 -11.14 -5.76
N GLY A 8 -4.84 -12.08 -4.93
CA GLY A 8 -5.37 -13.44 -4.86
C GLY A 8 -6.82 -13.46 -4.39
N LEU A 9 -7.14 -12.75 -3.32
CA LEU A 9 -8.49 -12.66 -2.77
C LEU A 9 -9.48 -11.99 -3.73
N ALA A 10 -9.08 -10.88 -4.38
CA ALA A 10 -9.93 -10.22 -5.37
C ALA A 10 -10.19 -11.14 -6.57
N THR A 11 -9.15 -11.81 -7.08
CA THR A 11 -9.28 -12.75 -8.20
C THR A 11 -10.22 -13.90 -7.81
N ALA A 12 -10.01 -14.48 -6.62
CA ALA A 12 -10.83 -15.56 -6.08
C ALA A 12 -12.31 -15.16 -6.01
N ARG A 13 -12.62 -14.00 -5.42
CA ARG A 13 -13.98 -13.47 -5.30
C ARG A 13 -14.64 -13.26 -6.66
N ILE A 14 -13.94 -12.57 -7.57
CA ILE A 14 -14.48 -12.27 -8.91
C ILE A 14 -14.80 -13.56 -9.69
N LEU A 15 -13.86 -14.52 -9.70
CA LEU A 15 -14.09 -15.79 -10.39
C LEU A 15 -15.15 -16.66 -9.69
N LYS A 16 -15.23 -16.62 -8.36
CA LYS A 16 -16.30 -17.28 -7.60
C LYS A 16 -17.67 -16.73 -7.97
N ASP A 17 -17.81 -15.40 -8.07
CA ASP A 17 -19.06 -14.75 -8.52
C ASP A 17 -19.43 -15.10 -9.95
N ALA A 18 -18.44 -15.37 -10.81
CA ALA A 18 -18.64 -15.86 -12.17
C ALA A 18 -19.01 -17.36 -12.24
N GLY A 19 -19.09 -18.06 -11.11
CA GLY A 19 -19.52 -19.46 -11.05
C GLY A 19 -18.38 -20.49 -10.98
N HIS A 20 -17.12 -20.07 -10.86
CA HIS A 20 -16.00 -21.00 -10.72
C HIS A 20 -15.92 -21.62 -9.32
N HIS A 21 -15.42 -22.86 -9.25
CA HIS A 21 -15.01 -23.49 -8.00
C HIS A 21 -13.60 -23.05 -7.63
N ILE A 22 -13.43 -22.44 -6.46
CA ILE A 22 -12.19 -21.80 -6.05
C ILE A 22 -11.68 -22.41 -4.74
N THR A 23 -10.40 -22.80 -4.76
CA THR A 23 -9.61 -23.12 -3.56
C THR A 23 -8.46 -22.12 -3.46
N ILE A 24 -8.21 -21.61 -2.27
CA ILE A 24 -7.10 -20.71 -1.94
C ILE A 24 -6.10 -21.45 -1.05
N PHE A 25 -4.82 -21.42 -1.43
CA PHE A 25 -3.73 -21.89 -0.59
C PHE A 25 -2.96 -20.71 -0.02
N GLU A 26 -2.74 -20.71 1.30
CA GLU A 26 -1.98 -19.70 2.02
C GLU A 26 -0.88 -20.37 2.85
N ALA A 27 0.36 -19.90 2.70
CA ALA A 27 1.51 -20.47 3.41
C ALA A 27 1.48 -20.10 4.91
N LEU A 28 0.95 -18.92 5.26
CA LEU A 28 0.82 -18.49 6.64
C LEU A 28 -0.28 -19.27 7.38
N PRO A 29 -0.22 -19.37 8.74
CA PRO A 29 -1.24 -20.08 9.51
C PRO A 29 -2.66 -19.52 9.42
N GLY A 30 -2.79 -18.27 9.00
CA GLY A 30 -4.07 -17.60 8.78
C GLY A 30 -4.22 -17.14 7.35
N ARG A 31 -4.68 -15.90 7.19
CA ARG A 31 -4.95 -15.27 5.90
C ARG A 31 -3.87 -14.24 5.61
N GLY A 32 -3.44 -14.15 4.37
CA GLY A 32 -2.30 -13.34 3.97
C GLY A 32 -2.56 -11.84 4.12
N MET A 33 -3.66 -11.34 3.54
CA MET A 33 -3.96 -9.91 3.46
C MET A 33 -4.06 -9.23 4.84
N ASP A 34 -4.64 -9.89 5.83
CA ASP A 34 -4.86 -9.38 7.18
C ASP A 34 -4.01 -10.11 8.25
N SER A 35 -2.96 -10.83 7.84
CA SER A 35 -2.06 -11.59 8.73
C SER A 35 -1.41 -10.78 9.85
N HIS A 36 -1.39 -9.45 9.71
CA HIS A 36 -0.83 -8.51 10.68
C HIS A 36 -1.89 -7.66 11.38
N SER A 37 -3.17 -7.98 11.21
CA SER A 37 -4.25 -7.35 11.96
C SER A 37 -4.39 -8.04 13.32
N ILE A 38 -4.31 -7.28 14.40
CA ILE A 38 -4.38 -7.81 15.77
C ILE A 38 -5.31 -6.96 16.64
N GLU A 39 -5.80 -7.54 17.73
CA GLU A 39 -6.60 -6.83 18.72
C GLU A 39 -5.72 -6.33 19.87
N PHE A 40 -5.95 -5.09 20.31
CA PHE A 40 -5.27 -4.47 21.44
C PHE A 40 -6.24 -3.65 22.27
N GLU A 41 -6.36 -3.98 23.56
CA GLU A 41 -7.33 -3.39 24.50
C GLU A 41 -8.77 -3.38 23.94
N GLY A 42 -9.17 -4.39 23.16
CA GLY A 42 -10.50 -4.45 22.53
C GLY A 42 -10.64 -3.66 21.22
N GLY A 43 -9.53 -3.15 20.66
CA GLY A 43 -9.52 -2.30 19.47
C GLY A 43 -8.61 -2.86 18.38
N LEU A 44 -8.89 -2.51 17.13
CA LEU A 44 -8.23 -3.09 15.96
C LEU A 44 -6.91 -2.36 15.65
N ILE A 45 -5.80 -3.09 15.63
CA ILE A 45 -4.56 -2.66 15.00
C ILE A 45 -4.54 -3.29 13.61
N ASP A 46 -4.88 -2.50 12.58
CA ASP A 46 -4.85 -2.92 11.18
C ASP A 46 -3.51 -2.49 10.54
N ALA A 47 -2.62 -3.45 10.29
CA ALA A 47 -1.26 -3.20 9.80
C ALA A 47 -1.03 -3.81 8.40
N PRO A 48 -0.33 -3.08 7.50
CA PRO A 48 0.00 -1.66 7.58
C PRO A 48 -1.26 -0.78 7.51
N LEU A 49 -1.14 0.50 7.91
CA LEU A 49 -2.20 1.48 7.75
C LEU A 49 -2.77 1.47 6.32
N ARG A 50 -4.10 1.31 6.23
CA ARG A 50 -4.85 1.40 4.98
C ARG A 50 -5.81 2.58 5.03
N VAL A 51 -5.45 3.64 4.32
CA VAL A 51 -6.29 4.81 4.03
C VAL A 51 -6.34 5.01 2.53
N MET A 52 -7.52 5.29 2.00
CA MET A 52 -7.76 5.26 0.56
C MET A 52 -8.30 6.60 0.09
N ASN A 53 -7.61 7.21 -0.87
CA ASN A 53 -8.16 8.33 -1.63
C ASN A 53 -9.18 7.76 -2.65
N PRO A 54 -10.45 8.23 -2.66
CA PRO A 54 -11.48 7.73 -3.57
C PRO A 54 -11.12 7.78 -5.07
N HIS A 55 -10.25 8.71 -5.46
CA HIS A 55 -9.80 8.85 -6.84
C HIS A 55 -8.66 7.91 -7.21
N LEU A 56 -7.86 7.47 -6.24
CA LEU A 56 -6.71 6.59 -6.44
C LEU A 56 -7.00 5.10 -6.15
N TRP A 57 -8.04 4.80 -5.36
CA TRP A 57 -8.48 3.43 -5.02
C TRP A 57 -9.88 3.12 -5.57
N LYS A 58 -10.13 3.47 -6.83
CA LYS A 58 -11.46 3.37 -7.45
C LYS A 58 -11.98 1.93 -7.45
N ASN A 59 -11.19 0.99 -7.95
CA ASN A 59 -11.56 -0.41 -8.10
C ASN A 59 -11.64 -1.11 -6.73
N THR A 60 -10.71 -0.78 -5.83
CA THR A 60 -10.70 -1.34 -4.45
C THR A 60 -11.95 -0.93 -3.68
N LEU A 61 -12.28 0.36 -3.69
CA LEU A 61 -13.46 0.86 -2.99
C LEU A 61 -14.78 0.43 -3.67
N SER A 62 -14.77 0.32 -4.99
CA SER A 62 -15.88 -0.24 -5.76
C SER A 62 -16.16 -1.69 -5.34
N LEU A 63 -15.11 -2.52 -5.24
CA LEU A 63 -15.22 -3.91 -4.79
C LEU A 63 -15.71 -4.00 -3.35
N ALA A 64 -15.16 -3.18 -2.44
CA ALA A 64 -15.64 -3.11 -1.06
C ALA A 64 -17.14 -2.75 -1.00
N THR A 65 -17.57 -1.78 -1.81
CA THR A 65 -18.99 -1.36 -1.91
C THR A 65 -19.87 -2.52 -2.39
N HIS A 66 -19.44 -3.24 -3.42
CA HIS A 66 -20.17 -4.40 -3.95
C HIS A 66 -20.37 -5.48 -2.90
N LEU A 67 -19.37 -5.70 -2.04
CA LEU A 67 -19.43 -6.65 -0.93
C LEU A 67 -20.16 -6.10 0.31
N GLY A 68 -20.79 -4.93 0.21
CA GLY A 68 -21.55 -4.30 1.29
C GLY A 68 -20.68 -3.71 2.41
N ILE A 69 -19.36 -3.56 2.20
CA ILE A 69 -18.46 -2.94 3.17
C ILE A 69 -18.65 -1.42 3.12
N LYS A 70 -19.05 -0.86 4.27
CA LYS A 70 -19.15 0.58 4.47
C LYS A 70 -17.77 1.17 4.75
N THR A 71 -17.65 2.47 4.51
CA THR A 71 -16.42 3.24 4.75
C THR A 71 -16.67 4.44 5.63
N PHE A 72 -15.64 4.98 6.25
CA PHE A 72 -15.71 6.21 7.03
C PHE A 72 -14.54 7.15 6.69
N PRO A 73 -14.74 8.48 6.75
CA PRO A 73 -13.67 9.43 6.47
C PRO A 73 -12.64 9.43 7.61
N VAL A 74 -11.37 9.69 7.26
CA VAL A 74 -10.26 9.91 8.21
C VAL A 74 -9.48 11.18 7.87
N ARG A 75 -9.06 11.93 8.89
CA ARG A 75 -8.23 13.15 8.76
C ARG A 75 -6.78 12.78 9.06
N THR A 76 -5.94 12.66 8.04
CA THR A 76 -4.53 12.25 8.19
C THR A 76 -3.59 13.46 8.22
N PHE A 77 -3.80 14.36 9.17
CA PHE A 77 -2.88 15.48 9.37
C PHE A 77 -1.48 14.98 9.72
N MET A 78 -0.47 15.82 9.45
CA MET A 78 0.93 15.46 9.63
C MET A 78 1.68 16.40 10.56
N ALA A 79 2.71 15.86 11.21
CA ALA A 79 3.74 16.59 11.94
C ALA A 79 5.11 16.20 11.38
N CYS A 80 5.99 17.18 11.17
CA CYS A 80 7.36 16.95 10.74
C CYS A 80 8.33 17.52 11.77
N SER A 81 9.31 16.71 12.15
CA SER A 81 10.30 17.06 13.17
C SER A 81 11.72 16.81 12.69
N TRP A 82 12.63 17.67 13.14
CA TRP A 82 14.07 17.48 13.00
C TRP A 82 14.58 16.64 14.17
N LEU A 83 15.31 15.58 13.86
CA LEU A 83 16.08 14.78 14.80
C LEU A 83 17.48 15.38 14.92
N PHE A 84 17.82 15.82 16.13
CA PHE A 84 19.17 16.15 16.53
C PHE A 84 19.69 15.05 17.45
N GLU A 85 20.98 15.11 17.78
CA GLU A 85 21.63 14.11 18.64
C GLU A 85 21.05 14.09 20.06
N ASP A 86 20.64 15.25 20.58
CA ASP A 86 20.16 15.45 21.96
C ASP A 86 18.67 15.79 22.06
N LYS A 87 17.99 16.13 20.96
CA LYS A 87 16.61 16.60 20.98
C LYS A 87 15.87 16.39 19.67
N THR A 88 14.54 16.47 19.75
CA THR A 88 13.64 16.52 18.60
C THR A 88 12.95 17.88 18.53
N GLU A 89 12.93 18.50 17.35
CA GLU A 89 12.26 19.79 17.13
C GLU A 89 11.19 19.69 16.05
N THR A 90 9.92 19.80 16.43
CA THR A 90 8.81 19.89 15.48
C THR A 90 8.79 21.26 14.81
N TRP A 91 8.72 21.28 13.49
CA TRP A 91 8.78 22.50 12.68
C TRP A 91 7.57 22.66 11.75
N LEU A 92 6.83 21.59 11.47
CA LEU A 92 5.59 21.63 10.70
C LEU A 92 4.53 20.79 11.41
N THR A 93 3.35 21.36 11.56
CA THR A 93 2.14 20.63 11.96
C THR A 93 1.00 21.15 11.09
N THR A 94 0.30 20.24 10.41
CA THR A 94 -0.84 20.60 9.56
C THR A 94 -2.15 20.36 10.30
N SER A 95 -3.14 21.20 10.03
CA SER A 95 -4.52 20.97 10.44
C SER A 95 -5.46 21.67 9.46
N ARG A 96 -6.77 21.61 9.71
CA ARG A 96 -7.76 22.41 9.00
C ARG A 96 -8.63 23.20 9.96
N THR A 97 -9.09 24.38 9.55
CA THR A 97 -10.06 25.17 10.32
C THR A 97 -11.35 24.38 10.54
N ARG A 98 -11.96 24.52 11.72
CA ARG A 98 -13.30 23.97 11.99
C ARG A 98 -14.37 24.59 11.07
N ILE A 99 -14.19 25.86 10.69
CA ILE A 99 -15.09 26.60 9.80
C ILE A 99 -14.42 26.73 8.44
N GLY A 100 -15.00 26.14 7.40
CA GLY A 100 -14.52 26.24 6.01
C GLY A 100 -13.41 25.26 5.59
N ASN A 101 -12.91 24.41 6.50
CA ASN A 101 -11.95 23.34 6.20
C ASN A 101 -10.66 23.81 5.51
N PHE A 102 -10.21 25.04 5.80
CA PHE A 102 -9.01 25.65 5.23
C PHE A 102 -7.74 25.05 5.87
N PRO A 103 -6.71 24.69 5.09
CA PRO A 103 -5.46 24.16 5.63
C PRO A 103 -4.72 25.23 6.44
N ILE A 104 -4.22 24.87 7.62
CA ILE A 104 -3.43 25.74 8.50
C ILE A 104 -2.15 25.02 8.92
N ILE A 105 -1.05 25.77 9.02
CA ILE A 105 0.15 25.35 9.73
C ILE A 105 0.07 25.89 11.15
N ASN A 106 0.09 25.01 12.16
CA ASN A 106 -0.14 25.42 13.56
C ASN A 106 1.13 25.89 14.26
N ASN A 107 2.31 25.52 13.75
CA ASN A 107 3.59 25.86 14.37
C ASN A 107 4.06 27.27 14.00
N ARG A 108 3.83 28.25 14.87
CA ARG A 108 4.23 29.66 14.65
C ARG A 108 5.75 29.85 14.44
N LYS A 109 6.58 29.09 15.18
CA LYS A 109 8.05 29.15 15.05
C LYS A 109 8.47 28.60 13.68
N GLY A 110 7.91 27.46 13.31
CA GLY A 110 8.07 26.83 12.01
C GLY A 110 7.64 27.71 10.85
N ILE A 111 6.48 28.39 10.95
CA ILE A 111 6.02 29.34 9.92
C ILE A 111 7.00 30.50 9.76
N LYS A 112 7.47 31.10 10.87
CA LYS A 112 8.43 32.20 10.79
C LYS A 112 9.74 31.78 10.12
N GLN A 113 10.18 30.53 10.34
CA GLN A 113 11.45 30.03 9.83
C GLN A 113 11.35 29.44 8.41
N TYR A 114 10.25 28.75 8.09
CA TYR A 114 10.10 27.91 6.91
C TYR A 114 8.88 28.27 6.05
N GLY A 115 7.99 29.16 6.50
CA GLY A 115 6.73 29.45 5.81
C GLY A 115 6.91 29.90 4.36
N TRP A 116 7.83 30.84 4.11
CA TRP A 116 8.13 31.28 2.74
C TRP A 116 8.74 30.16 1.89
N ARG A 117 9.60 29.32 2.48
CA ARG A 117 10.21 28.16 1.80
C ARG A 117 9.16 27.14 1.37
N LEU A 118 8.19 26.85 2.25
CA LEU A 118 7.05 25.97 1.95
C LEU A 118 6.17 26.52 0.83
N VAL A 119 5.83 27.81 0.87
CA VAL A 119 5.02 28.45 -0.19
C VAL A 119 5.77 28.46 -1.53
N LYS A 120 7.05 28.82 -1.53
CA LYS A 120 7.91 28.79 -2.71
C LYS A 120 7.94 27.39 -3.31
N GLY A 121 8.25 26.36 -2.50
CA GLY A 121 8.31 24.98 -2.93
C GLY A 121 6.98 24.47 -3.50
N MET A 122 5.85 24.80 -2.87
CA MET A 122 4.52 24.43 -3.36
C MET A 122 4.23 25.03 -4.75
N LEU A 123 4.56 26.31 -4.96
CA LEU A 123 4.37 26.97 -6.26
C LEU A 123 5.30 26.41 -7.33
N GLN A 124 6.57 26.13 -6.97
CA GLN A 124 7.53 25.46 -7.85
C GLN A 124 7.03 24.08 -8.26
N LEU A 125 6.60 23.24 -7.31
CA LEU A 125 6.08 21.91 -7.57
C LEU A 125 4.84 21.95 -8.46
N LYS A 126 3.86 22.82 -8.16
CA LYS A 126 2.64 22.96 -8.99
C LYS A 126 2.98 23.33 -10.44
N THR A 127 3.94 24.24 -10.62
CA THR A 127 4.41 24.68 -11.94
C THR A 127 5.13 23.54 -12.67
N ALA A 128 6.09 22.90 -12.00
CA ALA A 128 6.88 21.78 -12.51
C ALA A 128 5.98 20.61 -12.94
N VAL A 129 5.03 20.21 -12.09
CA VAL A 129 4.05 19.16 -12.40
C VAL A 129 3.20 19.54 -13.62
N SER A 130 2.73 20.79 -13.69
CA SER A 130 1.96 21.23 -14.86
C SER A 130 2.79 21.23 -16.15
N GLN A 131 4.08 21.55 -16.08
CA GLN A 131 4.97 21.55 -17.23
C GLN A 131 5.32 20.12 -17.65
N PHE A 132 5.58 19.22 -16.69
CA PHE A 132 5.82 17.80 -16.93
C PHE A 132 4.67 17.15 -17.71
N PHE A 133 3.42 17.37 -17.31
CA PHE A 133 2.28 16.78 -18.04
C PHE A 133 2.03 17.42 -19.42
N LYS A 134 2.66 18.54 -19.73
CA LYS A 134 2.66 19.18 -21.06
C LYS A 134 3.90 18.80 -21.90
N SER A 135 4.92 18.19 -21.30
CA SER A 135 6.15 17.83 -22.00
C SER A 135 5.94 16.59 -22.89
N LYS A 136 6.77 16.48 -23.92
CA LYS A 136 6.84 15.28 -24.78
C LYS A 136 7.55 14.12 -24.09
N ASN A 137 8.57 14.41 -23.28
CA ASN A 137 9.29 13.41 -22.51
C ASN A 137 8.75 13.33 -21.07
N GLN A 138 8.05 12.24 -20.77
CA GLN A 138 7.54 11.91 -19.43
C GLN A 138 8.18 10.63 -18.86
N GLU A 139 9.18 10.09 -19.56
CA GLU A 139 9.91 8.87 -19.20
C GLU A 139 11.21 9.26 -18.50
N ILE A 140 11.07 9.93 -17.35
CA ILE A 140 12.19 10.33 -16.48
C ILE A 140 11.94 9.80 -15.07
N THR A 141 13.03 9.64 -14.31
CA THR A 141 12.93 9.25 -12.90
C THR A 141 12.45 10.41 -12.03
N LEU A 142 11.99 10.13 -10.82
CA LEU A 142 11.66 11.17 -9.85
C LEU A 142 12.88 12.03 -9.52
N ALA A 143 14.06 11.43 -9.37
CA ALA A 143 15.31 12.15 -9.13
C ALA A 143 15.63 13.14 -10.27
N ASP A 144 15.50 12.71 -11.53
CA ASP A 144 15.70 13.58 -12.69
C ASP A 144 14.70 14.74 -12.70
N PHE A 145 13.42 14.45 -12.42
CA PHE A 145 12.40 15.48 -12.34
C PHE A 145 12.75 16.55 -11.30
N ILE A 146 13.25 16.16 -10.12
CA ILE A 146 13.61 17.11 -9.07
C ILE A 146 14.87 17.91 -9.44
N ASN A 147 15.89 17.24 -9.96
CA ASN A 147 17.13 17.89 -10.40
C ASN A 147 16.89 18.96 -11.49
N GLN A 148 15.88 18.77 -12.34
CA GLN A 148 15.53 19.72 -13.41
C GLN A 148 14.69 20.92 -12.95
N ASN A 149 14.02 20.84 -11.80
CA ASN A 149 13.00 21.84 -11.41
C ASN A 149 13.37 22.68 -10.17
N GLU A 150 14.54 22.46 -9.57
CA GLU A 150 15.10 23.24 -8.44
C GLU A 150 14.07 23.52 -7.33
N ILE A 151 13.24 22.52 -6.99
CA ILE A 151 12.20 22.65 -5.97
C ILE A 151 12.86 22.88 -4.61
N GLU A 152 12.29 23.81 -3.83
CA GLU A 152 12.80 24.17 -2.51
C GLU A 152 13.02 22.93 -1.61
N GLU A 153 14.25 22.76 -1.14
CA GLU A 153 14.74 21.53 -0.51
C GLU A 153 13.98 21.14 0.77
N VAL A 154 13.68 22.12 1.65
CA VAL A 154 12.94 21.85 2.89
C VAL A 154 11.49 21.48 2.60
N PHE A 155 10.87 22.09 1.58
CA PHE A 155 9.55 21.67 1.13
C PHE A 155 9.59 20.26 0.54
N TRP A 156 10.52 19.98 -0.36
CA TRP A 156 10.60 18.68 -1.03
C TRP A 156 10.88 17.54 -0.04
N HIS A 157 12.00 17.60 0.67
CA HIS A 157 12.42 16.55 1.59
C HIS A 157 11.62 16.55 2.89
N GLY A 158 11.17 17.72 3.35
CA GLY A 158 10.50 17.87 4.62
C GLY A 158 8.98 17.73 4.60
N ALA A 159 8.32 17.90 3.44
CA ALA A 159 6.85 17.83 3.33
C ALA A 159 6.34 16.90 2.23
N VAL A 160 7.03 16.80 1.07
CA VAL A 160 6.58 15.96 -0.05
C VAL A 160 7.07 14.52 0.06
N MET A 161 8.38 14.32 0.19
CA MET A 161 8.99 12.99 0.37
C MET A 161 8.41 12.18 1.54
N PRO A 162 8.07 12.77 2.70
CA PRO A 162 7.40 12.03 3.78
C PRO A 162 6.09 11.37 3.35
N VAL A 163 5.32 12.05 2.51
CA VAL A 163 4.05 11.54 1.97
C VAL A 163 4.30 10.40 0.99
N LEU A 164 5.28 10.54 0.10
CA LEU A 164 5.67 9.46 -0.81
C LEU A 164 6.20 8.23 -0.05
N TYR A 165 7.00 8.45 0.99
CA TYR A 165 7.54 7.40 1.84
C TYR A 165 6.44 6.62 2.57
N THR A 166 5.40 7.32 3.05
CA THR A 166 4.24 6.71 3.69
C THR A 166 3.51 5.73 2.76
N ILE A 167 3.51 6.00 1.45
CA ILE A 167 2.71 5.27 0.47
C ILE A 167 3.52 4.15 -0.18
N CYS A 168 4.73 4.48 -0.65
CA CYS A 168 5.61 3.53 -1.31
C CYS A 168 6.26 2.59 -0.29
N THR A 169 6.55 3.06 0.93
CA THR A 169 7.24 2.27 1.98
C THR A 169 8.51 1.59 1.44
N CYS A 170 9.28 2.34 0.66
CA CYS A 170 10.58 1.98 0.09
C CYS A 170 11.62 2.99 0.59
N ASP A 171 12.92 2.66 0.52
CA ASP A 171 13.93 3.66 0.86
C ASP A 171 13.87 4.89 -0.07
N PRO A 172 14.24 6.09 0.41
CA PRO A 172 14.16 7.31 -0.38
C PRO A 172 14.96 7.28 -1.68
N LYS A 173 16.08 6.56 -1.72
CA LYS A 173 16.92 6.43 -2.92
C LYS A 173 16.17 5.59 -3.96
N THR A 174 15.60 4.46 -3.56
CA THR A 174 14.75 3.64 -4.42
C THR A 174 13.57 4.43 -4.96
N ILE A 175 12.85 5.19 -4.13
CA ILE A 175 11.74 6.05 -4.61
C ILE A 175 12.23 7.10 -5.64
N GLY A 176 13.45 7.62 -5.47
CA GLY A 176 14.06 8.54 -6.43
C GLY A 176 14.29 7.94 -7.82
N GLU A 177 14.57 6.63 -7.89
CA GLU A 177 14.80 5.89 -9.14
C GLU A 177 13.49 5.50 -9.84
N TRP A 178 12.34 5.64 -9.17
CA TRP A 178 11.04 5.31 -9.76
C TRP A 178 10.67 6.27 -10.89
N PRO A 179 9.87 5.83 -11.88
CA PRO A 179 9.29 6.73 -12.88
C PRO A 179 8.51 7.87 -12.22
N ALA A 180 8.78 9.11 -12.62
CA ALA A 180 8.18 10.30 -12.01
C ALA A 180 6.66 10.32 -12.20
N LYS A 181 6.17 9.96 -13.39
CA LYS A 181 4.77 10.09 -13.79
C LYS A 181 3.75 9.54 -12.78
N PRO A 182 3.80 8.26 -12.35
CA PRO A 182 2.83 7.73 -11.38
C PRO A 182 2.86 8.46 -10.03
N LEU A 183 4.05 8.85 -9.55
CA LEU A 183 4.22 9.60 -8.30
C LEU A 183 3.64 11.02 -8.43
N LEU A 184 3.83 11.69 -9.56
CA LEU A 184 3.27 13.01 -9.81
C LEU A 184 1.74 13.00 -9.99
N ILE A 185 1.18 11.94 -10.61
CA ILE A 185 -0.28 11.73 -10.62
C ILE A 185 -0.80 11.62 -9.20
N PHE A 186 -0.14 10.80 -8.37
CA PHE A 186 -0.50 10.62 -6.97
C PHE A 186 -0.44 11.93 -6.18
N LEU A 187 0.65 12.70 -6.29
CA LEU A 187 0.81 13.99 -5.61
C LEU A 187 -0.28 14.99 -6.01
N LYS A 188 -0.65 15.04 -7.29
CA LYS A 188 -1.75 15.90 -7.76
C LYS A 188 -3.06 15.56 -7.06
N GLN A 189 -3.40 14.27 -6.97
CA GLN A 189 -4.66 13.81 -6.36
C GLN A 189 -4.73 14.03 -4.84
N LEU A 190 -3.59 14.07 -4.13
CA LEU A 190 -3.58 14.43 -2.70
C LEU A 190 -3.89 15.90 -2.45
N THR A 191 -3.60 16.79 -3.41
CA THR A 191 -3.87 18.23 -3.25
C THR A 191 -5.32 18.61 -3.52
N ASP A 192 -6.12 17.72 -4.13
CA ASP A 192 -7.51 17.99 -4.51
C ASP A 192 -8.47 18.00 -3.30
N GLY A 193 -8.02 17.48 -2.15
CA GLY A 193 -8.60 17.81 -0.84
C GLY A 193 -9.77 16.95 -0.36
N ASP A 194 -10.09 15.86 -1.06
CA ASP A 194 -11.08 14.88 -0.60
C ASP A 194 -10.68 14.21 0.70
N ALA A 195 -11.69 13.79 1.47
CA ALA A 195 -11.46 12.96 2.63
C ALA A 195 -10.90 11.59 2.21
N LEU A 196 -9.86 11.14 2.90
CA LEU A 196 -9.41 9.76 2.80
C LEU A 196 -10.42 8.86 3.51
N LEU A 197 -10.60 7.64 3.02
CA LEU A 197 -11.55 6.66 3.55
C LEU A 197 -10.83 5.48 4.19
N ARG A 198 -11.44 4.91 5.23
CA ARG A 198 -11.11 3.60 5.79
C ARG A 198 -12.32 2.68 5.74
N LEU A 199 -12.09 1.38 5.67
CA LEU A 199 -13.15 0.37 5.71
C LEU A 199 -13.63 0.17 7.15
N HIS A 200 -14.94 0.07 7.36
CA HIS A 200 -15.48 -0.40 8.64
C HIS A 200 -15.01 -1.82 8.92
N GLY A 201 -14.54 -2.07 10.15
CA GLY A 201 -13.94 -3.35 10.54
C GLY A 201 -12.54 -3.60 9.95
N GLY A 202 -11.96 -2.61 9.26
CA GLY A 202 -10.63 -2.68 8.68
C GLY A 202 -10.47 -3.79 7.64
N THR A 203 -9.23 -4.22 7.45
CA THR A 203 -8.87 -5.29 6.51
C THR A 203 -9.54 -6.63 6.84
N PRO A 204 -9.62 -7.09 8.11
CA PRO A 204 -10.26 -8.36 8.44
C PRO A 204 -11.70 -8.46 7.90
N ALA A 205 -12.52 -7.42 8.07
CA ALA A 205 -13.89 -7.41 7.57
C ALA A 205 -13.97 -7.50 6.03
N PHE A 206 -13.02 -6.91 5.32
CA PHE A 206 -12.97 -7.03 3.86
C PHE A 206 -12.56 -8.43 3.42
N VAL A 207 -11.58 -9.02 4.11
CA VAL A 207 -11.14 -10.40 3.85
C VAL A 207 -12.27 -11.39 4.13
N ASP A 208 -13.01 -11.24 5.23
CA ASP A 208 -14.19 -12.06 5.56
C ASP A 208 -15.18 -12.12 4.39
N LYS A 209 -15.43 -10.97 3.74
CA LYS A 209 -16.31 -10.88 2.58
C LYS A 209 -15.72 -11.43 1.30
N LEU A 210 -14.42 -11.27 1.09
CA LEU A 210 -13.74 -11.79 -0.10
C LEU A 210 -13.72 -13.32 -0.13
N ILE A 211 -13.62 -13.97 1.04
CA ILE A 211 -13.55 -15.43 1.15
C ILE A 211 -14.91 -16.11 1.35
N GLU A 212 -16.01 -15.35 1.42
CA GLU A 212 -17.33 -15.90 1.70
C GLU A 212 -17.73 -16.97 0.65
N GLY A 213 -17.87 -18.22 1.11
CA GLY A 213 -18.18 -19.38 0.27
C GLY A 213 -17.02 -19.91 -0.58
N ILE A 214 -15.77 -19.58 -0.23
CA ILE A 214 -14.54 -20.05 -0.88
C ILE A 214 -13.78 -20.97 0.08
N ASP A 215 -13.25 -22.08 -0.44
CA ASP A 215 -12.41 -23.00 0.32
C ASP A 215 -11.00 -22.42 0.50
N ILE A 216 -10.48 -22.43 1.73
CA ILE A 216 -9.18 -21.86 2.07
C ILE A 216 -8.36 -22.81 2.93
N HIS A 217 -7.14 -23.09 2.48
CA HIS A 217 -6.17 -23.97 3.10
C HIS A 217 -5.02 -23.08 3.60
N SER A 218 -5.04 -22.74 4.90
CA SER A 218 -3.93 -22.03 5.56
C SER A 218 -2.86 -23.01 6.04
N SER A 219 -1.68 -22.50 6.41
CA SER A 219 -0.48 -23.32 6.68
C SER A 219 -0.09 -24.26 5.53
N SER A 220 -0.55 -23.98 4.31
CA SER A 220 -0.42 -24.86 3.15
C SER A 220 0.52 -24.23 2.12
N GLU A 221 1.80 -24.15 2.47
CA GLU A 221 2.84 -23.70 1.55
C GLU A 221 2.91 -24.62 0.33
N ILE A 222 2.78 -24.06 -0.88
CA ILE A 222 2.87 -24.82 -2.12
C ILE A 222 4.33 -25.09 -2.46
N THR A 223 4.63 -26.34 -2.80
CA THR A 223 5.96 -26.86 -3.11
C THR A 223 6.09 -27.35 -4.55
N LEU A 224 4.98 -27.56 -5.25
CA LEU A 224 4.98 -27.89 -6.68
C LEU A 224 3.73 -27.35 -7.38
N VAL A 225 3.92 -26.80 -8.57
CA VAL A 225 2.92 -26.48 -9.59
C VAL A 225 3.47 -26.98 -10.91
N GLU A 226 2.72 -27.85 -11.58
CA GLU A 226 3.12 -28.51 -12.83
C GLU A 226 1.87 -28.80 -13.67
N GLU A 227 1.86 -28.45 -14.95
CA GLU A 227 0.80 -28.90 -15.86
C GLU A 227 0.99 -30.38 -16.20
N GLN A 228 -0.08 -31.17 -16.01
CA GLN A 228 -0.14 -32.59 -16.33
C GLN A 228 -1.35 -32.85 -17.23
N GLY A 229 -1.12 -32.92 -18.55
CA GLY A 229 -2.19 -33.08 -19.53
C GLY A 229 -3.16 -31.90 -19.47
N GLU A 230 -4.45 -32.15 -19.22
CA GLU A 230 -5.48 -31.11 -19.13
C GLU A 230 -5.56 -30.40 -17.77
N ALA A 231 -4.88 -30.92 -16.75
CA ALA A 231 -4.91 -30.35 -15.40
C ALA A 231 -3.57 -29.71 -15.01
N VAL A 232 -3.57 -28.98 -13.90
CA VAL A 232 -2.40 -28.50 -13.19
C VAL A 232 -2.35 -29.19 -11.83
N LEU A 233 -1.28 -29.95 -11.60
CA LEU A 233 -0.96 -30.55 -10.32
C LEU A 233 -0.41 -29.49 -9.37
N VAL A 234 -0.95 -29.45 -8.17
CA VAL A 234 -0.49 -28.61 -7.07
C VAL A 234 -0.17 -29.49 -5.87
N LYS A 235 1.02 -29.33 -5.29
CA LYS A 235 1.42 -30.02 -4.05
C LYS A 235 1.77 -29.02 -2.96
N ASN A 236 1.41 -29.33 -1.72
CA ASN A 236 1.82 -28.54 -0.56
C ASN A 236 2.93 -29.21 0.24
N ALA A 237 3.44 -28.50 1.24
CA ALA A 237 4.50 -28.96 2.14
C ALA A 237 4.08 -30.15 3.02
N GLN A 238 2.77 -30.39 3.16
CA GLN A 238 2.20 -31.54 3.87
C GLN A 238 2.17 -32.82 3.01
N GLY A 239 2.52 -32.72 1.72
CA GLY A 239 2.50 -33.84 0.78
C GLY A 239 1.13 -34.11 0.15
N GLU A 240 0.14 -33.26 0.43
CA GLU A 240 -1.17 -33.33 -0.21
C GLU A 240 -1.06 -32.93 -1.68
N GLN A 241 -1.91 -33.51 -2.51
CA GLN A 241 -1.93 -33.31 -3.95
C GLN A 241 -3.32 -32.92 -4.42
N PHE A 242 -3.36 -31.90 -5.27
CA PHE A 242 -4.59 -31.34 -5.80
C PHE A 242 -4.47 -31.17 -7.31
N GLN A 243 -5.58 -31.30 -8.03
CA GLN A 243 -5.64 -31.06 -9.46
C GLN A 243 -6.64 -29.95 -9.76
N PHE A 244 -6.25 -29.01 -10.62
CA PHE A 244 -7.07 -27.88 -11.02
C PHE A 244 -7.03 -27.70 -12.53
N ASP A 245 -8.11 -27.21 -13.14
CA ASP A 245 -8.10 -26.84 -14.56
C ASP A 245 -7.14 -25.67 -14.81
N ARG A 246 -7.10 -24.71 -13.88
CA ARG A 246 -6.31 -23.48 -13.96
C ARG A 246 -5.76 -23.11 -12.59
N VAL A 247 -4.57 -22.50 -12.56
CA VAL A 247 -3.92 -22.00 -11.35
C VAL A 247 -3.59 -20.52 -11.55
N VAL A 248 -3.88 -19.70 -10.53
CA VAL A 248 -3.43 -18.31 -10.48
C VAL A 248 -2.51 -18.15 -9.27
N VAL A 249 -1.29 -17.67 -9.54
CA VAL A 249 -0.24 -17.41 -8.56
C VAL A 249 -0.26 -15.94 -8.19
N ALA A 250 -0.52 -15.66 -6.91
CA ALA A 250 -0.71 -14.32 -6.35
C ALA A 250 0.35 -13.98 -5.28
N THR A 251 1.58 -14.47 -5.47
CA THR A 251 2.71 -14.28 -4.56
C THR A 251 3.70 -13.23 -5.08
N PRO A 252 4.65 -12.75 -4.26
CA PRO A 252 5.87 -12.13 -4.77
C PRO A 252 6.62 -13.10 -5.71
N THR A 253 7.38 -12.56 -6.67
CA THR A 253 7.98 -13.36 -7.74
C THR A 253 9.36 -13.95 -7.39
N ASN A 254 9.94 -13.55 -6.26
CA ASN A 254 11.30 -13.89 -5.84
C ASN A 254 11.49 -15.36 -5.42
N LYS A 255 10.42 -16.14 -5.27
CA LYS A 255 10.46 -17.56 -4.88
C LYS A 255 9.70 -18.47 -5.84
N LEU A 256 9.44 -18.03 -7.07
CA LEU A 256 8.65 -18.84 -8.01
C LEU A 256 9.33 -20.17 -8.37
N ASP A 257 10.66 -20.20 -8.44
CA ASP A 257 11.44 -21.41 -8.70
C ASP A 257 11.45 -22.41 -7.53
N SER A 258 10.99 -22.03 -6.34
CA SER A 258 10.86 -22.97 -5.23
C SER A 258 9.62 -23.85 -5.32
N PHE A 259 8.68 -23.54 -6.22
CA PHE A 259 7.44 -24.31 -6.34
C PHE A 259 6.89 -24.43 -7.77
N LEU A 260 7.22 -23.56 -8.71
CA LEU A 260 6.89 -23.81 -10.12
C LEU A 260 7.87 -24.84 -10.69
N ASN A 261 7.39 -25.79 -11.50
CA ASN A 261 8.27 -26.65 -12.28
C ASN A 261 9.19 -25.79 -13.17
N VAL A 262 10.49 -25.80 -12.87
CA VAL A 262 11.47 -24.90 -13.48
C VAL A 262 11.73 -25.16 -14.96
N GLU A 263 11.52 -26.40 -15.42
CA GLU A 263 11.66 -26.75 -16.83
C GLU A 263 10.44 -26.29 -17.62
N GLN A 264 9.24 -26.52 -17.08
CA GLN A 264 7.99 -26.20 -17.76
C GLN A 264 7.70 -24.69 -17.80
N PHE A 265 8.07 -23.95 -16.74
CA PHE A 265 7.78 -22.53 -16.61
C PHE A 265 9.04 -21.65 -16.72
N ALA A 266 10.10 -22.13 -17.37
CA ALA A 266 11.39 -21.44 -17.46
C ALA A 266 11.25 -19.97 -17.93
N ASP A 267 10.56 -19.75 -19.05
CA ASP A 267 10.40 -18.40 -19.63
C ASP A 267 9.59 -17.46 -18.73
N ASP A 268 8.58 -17.99 -18.03
CA ASP A 268 7.76 -17.20 -17.11
C ASP A 268 8.55 -16.86 -15.83
N ILE A 269 9.32 -17.81 -15.30
CA ILE A 269 10.23 -17.57 -14.17
C ILE A 269 11.28 -16.52 -14.54
N GLU A 270 11.88 -16.61 -15.72
CA GLU A 270 12.86 -15.63 -16.20
C GLU A 270 12.26 -14.22 -16.28
N LEU A 271 11.07 -14.08 -16.85
CA LEU A 271 10.37 -12.80 -16.91
C LEU A 271 10.04 -12.27 -15.50
N LEU A 272 9.43 -13.12 -14.67
CA LEU A 272 8.88 -12.71 -13.38
C LEU A 272 9.97 -12.36 -12.36
N LYS A 273 11.16 -12.95 -12.45
CA LYS A 273 12.33 -12.59 -11.62
C LYS A 273 12.84 -11.17 -11.87
N LYS A 274 12.45 -10.51 -12.97
CA LYS A 274 12.81 -9.12 -13.27
C LYS A 274 12.02 -8.12 -12.43
N PHE A 275 10.86 -8.50 -11.89
CA PHE A 275 10.14 -7.67 -10.93
C PHE A 275 10.93 -7.58 -9.61
N LYS A 276 11.24 -6.36 -9.20
CA LYS A 276 12.05 -6.09 -8.00
C LYS A 276 11.16 -5.92 -6.78
N PHE A 277 11.70 -6.33 -5.63
CA PHE A 277 11.04 -6.18 -4.34
C PHE A 277 12.03 -5.65 -3.31
N GLU A 278 11.53 -4.84 -2.40
CA GLU A 278 12.24 -4.35 -1.22
C GLU A 278 11.53 -4.81 0.04
N GLN A 279 12.28 -5.02 1.11
CA GLN A 279 11.73 -5.36 2.43
C GLN A 279 11.98 -4.23 3.41
N GLY A 280 11.02 -4.03 4.31
CA GLY A 280 11.22 -3.15 5.46
C GLY A 280 10.40 -3.59 6.65
N GLU A 281 10.80 -3.05 7.80
CA GLU A 281 10.22 -3.41 9.08
C GLU A 281 9.17 -2.38 9.52
N LEU A 282 8.02 -2.88 9.93
CA LEU A 282 6.98 -2.12 10.61
C LEU A 282 6.87 -2.60 12.05
N VAL A 283 7.04 -1.68 13.00
CA VAL A 283 6.92 -1.97 14.43
C VAL A 283 5.60 -1.39 14.94
N MET A 284 4.79 -2.24 15.56
CA MET A 284 3.58 -1.86 16.29
C MET A 284 3.92 -1.76 17.78
N HIS A 285 3.71 -0.61 18.41
CA HIS A 285 4.15 -0.36 19.78
C HIS A 285 3.35 0.73 20.48
N THR A 286 3.59 0.90 21.78
CA THR A 286 2.98 1.95 22.63
C THR A 286 3.97 3.05 23.05
N ASP A 287 5.23 2.98 22.60
CA ASP A 287 6.27 3.93 22.96
C ASP A 287 6.08 5.33 22.32
N PRO A 288 5.81 6.41 23.09
CA PRO A 288 5.53 7.72 22.53
C PRO A 288 6.79 8.50 22.07
N THR A 289 7.98 7.93 22.23
CA THR A 289 9.27 8.55 21.82
C THR A 289 9.36 8.84 20.33
N VAL A 290 8.55 8.15 19.50
CA VAL A 290 8.44 8.33 18.05
C VAL A 290 7.51 9.48 17.63
N MET A 291 6.88 10.16 18.59
CA MET A 291 5.98 11.29 18.38
C MET A 291 6.65 12.60 18.79
N PRO A 292 6.14 13.77 18.31
CA PRO A 292 6.60 15.06 18.79
C PRO A 292 6.65 15.14 20.33
N PRO A 293 7.71 15.71 20.94
CA PRO A 293 7.81 15.82 22.40
C PRO A 293 6.63 16.55 23.03
N ASN A 294 6.08 17.55 22.33
CA ASN A 294 4.88 18.24 22.75
C ASN A 294 3.63 17.50 22.28
N ARG A 295 2.79 17.06 23.22
CA ARG A 295 1.53 16.36 22.92
C ARG A 295 0.58 17.15 22.01
N LYS A 296 0.62 18.49 22.05
CA LYS A 296 -0.20 19.37 21.19
C LYS A 296 0.18 19.30 19.71
N ASP A 297 1.39 18.85 19.41
CA ASP A 297 1.90 18.72 18.05
C ASP A 297 1.68 17.31 17.48
N TRP A 298 1.05 16.41 18.24
CA TRP A 298 0.74 15.08 17.75
C TRP A 298 -0.27 15.13 16.61
N SER A 299 0.09 14.45 15.54
CA SER A 299 -0.71 14.29 14.33
C SER A 299 -0.84 12.80 14.02
N VAL A 300 -1.80 12.44 13.17
CA VAL A 300 -1.96 11.05 12.70
C VAL A 300 -0.66 10.55 12.09
N LEU A 301 -0.05 11.37 11.25
CA LEU A 301 1.20 11.10 10.57
C LEU A 301 2.32 11.88 11.27
N SER A 302 3.30 11.19 11.82
CA SER A 302 4.50 11.81 12.42
C SER A 302 5.72 11.40 11.60
N TYR A 303 6.42 12.39 11.08
CA TYR A 303 7.65 12.18 10.32
C TYR A 303 8.83 12.82 11.03
N MET A 304 9.91 12.06 11.17
CA MET A 304 11.12 12.49 11.84
C MET A 304 12.32 12.22 10.97
N MET A 305 13.19 13.22 10.81
CA MET A 305 14.37 13.14 9.95
C MET A 305 15.54 13.94 10.50
N ASP A 306 16.76 13.51 10.22
CA ASP A 306 17.95 14.35 10.43
C ASP A 306 18.11 15.42 9.33
N ARG A 307 18.99 16.40 9.54
CA ARG A 307 19.22 17.50 8.58
C ARG A 307 19.86 17.05 7.26
N LYS A 308 20.48 15.87 7.24
CA LYS A 308 21.09 15.29 6.04
C LYS A 308 20.16 14.31 5.32
N PHE A 309 18.96 14.08 5.85
CA PHE A 309 17.99 13.10 5.35
C PHE A 309 18.57 11.67 5.22
N THR A 310 19.55 11.33 6.06
CA THR A 310 20.16 10.00 6.13
C THR A 310 19.45 9.08 7.11
N LYS A 311 18.76 9.65 8.10
CA LYS A 311 17.96 8.93 9.10
C LYS A 311 16.55 9.46 9.07
N GLN A 312 15.60 8.61 8.72
CA GLN A 312 14.20 8.98 8.50
C GLN A 312 13.30 7.87 9.01
N GLN A 313 12.26 8.24 9.77
CA GLN A 313 11.20 7.31 10.18
C GLN A 313 9.84 7.96 9.99
N PHE A 314 8.84 7.11 9.85
CA PHE A 314 7.45 7.51 9.75
C PHE A 314 6.60 6.72 10.74
N THR A 315 5.75 7.41 11.48
CA THR A 315 4.86 6.83 12.47
C THR A 315 3.41 7.21 12.21
N VAL A 316 2.51 6.24 12.31
CA VAL A 316 1.07 6.43 12.36
C VAL A 316 0.58 6.32 13.80
N TRP A 317 -0.15 7.33 14.29
CA TRP A 317 -0.90 7.24 15.54
C TRP A 317 -2.31 6.70 15.28
N LEU A 318 -2.52 5.41 15.58
CA LEU A 318 -3.74 4.69 15.18
C LEU A 318 -5.00 5.17 15.89
N ASN A 319 -4.91 5.58 17.17
CA ASN A 319 -6.11 6.00 17.93
C ASN A 319 -6.81 7.22 17.30
N SER A 320 -6.10 8.00 16.49
CA SER A 320 -6.67 9.19 15.82
C SER A 320 -7.40 8.87 14.51
N ILE A 321 -7.39 7.61 14.07
CA ILE A 321 -8.03 7.17 12.81
C ILE A 321 -8.83 5.89 12.94
N GLU A 322 -8.68 5.16 14.04
CA GLU A 322 -9.36 3.91 14.33
C GLU A 322 -10.40 4.12 15.45
N PRO A 323 -11.70 4.11 15.13
CA PRO A 323 -12.76 4.34 16.11
C PRO A 323 -12.68 3.39 17.32
N SER A 324 -12.30 2.13 17.09
CA SER A 324 -12.18 1.12 18.14
C SER A 324 -10.99 1.32 19.10
N LEU A 325 -10.08 2.26 18.79
CA LEU A 325 -8.92 2.62 19.63
C LEU A 325 -9.09 3.97 20.34
N VAL A 326 -10.19 4.69 20.11
CA VAL A 326 -10.45 5.98 20.76
C VAL A 326 -10.60 5.78 22.28
N GLY A 327 -9.89 6.60 23.06
CA GLY A 327 -9.91 6.55 24.53
C GLY A 327 -9.01 5.48 25.16
N LYS A 328 -8.32 4.67 24.35
CA LYS A 328 -7.42 3.60 24.78
C LYS A 328 -5.97 4.06 24.89
N SER A 329 -5.08 3.17 25.34
CA SER A 329 -3.63 3.43 25.34
C SER A 329 -3.15 3.81 23.92
N PRO A 330 -2.23 4.79 23.77
CA PRO A 330 -1.72 5.18 22.46
C PRO A 330 -1.01 4.01 21.76
N VAL A 331 -1.40 3.77 20.51
CA VAL A 331 -0.81 2.75 19.64
C VAL A 331 -0.20 3.42 18.41
N PHE A 332 1.02 3.01 18.09
CA PHE A 332 1.83 3.53 17.00
C PHE A 332 2.22 2.40 16.04
N GLN A 333 2.21 2.72 14.75
CA GLN A 333 2.86 1.92 13.70
C GLN A 333 4.02 2.72 13.15
N THR A 334 5.26 2.28 13.41
CA THR A 334 6.47 2.98 12.97
C THR A 334 7.19 2.17 11.90
N TRP A 335 7.37 2.75 10.72
CA TRP A 335 8.07 2.18 9.60
C TRP A 335 9.55 2.57 9.63
N ARG A 336 10.44 1.56 9.64
CA ARG A 336 11.90 1.70 9.76
C ARG A 336 12.30 2.67 10.88
N PRO A 337 12.06 2.32 12.15
CA PRO A 337 12.40 3.19 13.27
C PRO A 337 13.88 3.54 13.27
N VAL A 338 14.19 4.83 13.39
CA VAL A 338 15.55 5.34 13.63
C VAL A 338 15.74 5.80 15.08
N THR A 339 14.63 5.94 15.81
CA THR A 339 14.54 6.16 17.24
C THR A 339 14.41 4.81 17.92
N THR A 340 15.21 4.56 18.96
CA THR A 340 15.11 3.31 19.74
C THR A 340 13.75 3.22 20.42
N ILE A 341 13.00 2.17 20.12
CA ILE A 341 11.72 1.83 20.77
C ILE A 341 12.01 0.93 21.96
N ASP A 342 11.44 1.24 23.13
CA ASP A 342 11.52 0.36 24.31
C ASP A 342 10.96 -1.04 23.99
N PRO A 343 11.77 -2.12 24.06
CA PRO A 343 11.32 -3.47 23.76
C PRO A 343 10.10 -3.92 24.57
N LYS A 344 9.91 -3.40 25.79
CA LYS A 344 8.75 -3.72 26.64
C LYS A 344 7.44 -3.10 26.13
N LYS A 345 7.53 -2.13 25.22
CA LYS A 345 6.39 -1.43 24.63
C LYS A 345 6.07 -1.91 23.22
N ILE A 346 6.86 -2.84 22.66
CA ILE A 346 6.59 -3.46 21.37
C ILE A 346 5.43 -4.44 21.52
N ILE A 347 4.41 -4.26 20.69
CA ILE A 347 3.27 -5.18 20.57
C ILE A 347 3.62 -6.28 19.57
N SER A 348 4.13 -5.90 18.39
CA SER A 348 4.53 -6.84 17.34
C SER A 348 5.43 -6.14 16.31
N THR A 349 6.28 -6.92 15.65
CA THR A 349 7.16 -6.47 14.56
C THR A 349 6.88 -7.31 13.32
N VAL A 350 6.75 -6.67 12.16
CA VAL A 350 6.43 -7.35 10.89
C VAL A 350 7.35 -6.89 9.77
N THR A 351 7.82 -7.84 8.96
CA THR A 351 8.58 -7.55 7.73
C THR A 351 7.62 -7.50 6.56
N LEU A 352 7.50 -6.34 5.92
CA LEU A 352 6.68 -6.16 4.73
C LEU A 352 7.55 -6.23 3.48
N THR A 353 7.07 -6.95 2.46
CA THR A 353 7.70 -6.99 1.13
C THR A 353 6.90 -6.10 0.18
N ARG A 354 7.59 -5.19 -0.52
CA ARG A 354 7.00 -4.19 -1.41
C ARG A 354 7.60 -4.30 -2.80
N ALA A 355 6.76 -4.22 -3.83
CA ALA A 355 7.24 -4.16 -5.19
C ALA A 355 7.89 -2.81 -5.46
N VAL A 356 8.98 -2.83 -6.22
CA VAL A 356 9.70 -1.65 -6.68
C VAL A 356 9.30 -1.38 -8.13
N VAL A 357 9.00 -0.13 -8.45
CA VAL A 357 8.67 0.29 -9.82
C VAL A 357 9.89 0.99 -10.43
N ASP A 358 10.34 0.50 -11.56
CA ASP A 358 11.46 1.07 -12.32
C ASP A 358 11.10 1.28 -13.80
N SER A 359 12.08 1.67 -14.61
CA SER A 359 11.90 1.90 -16.05
C SER A 359 11.52 0.63 -16.83
N GLU A 360 11.84 -0.55 -16.31
CA GLU A 360 11.53 -1.83 -16.97
C GLU A 360 10.11 -2.32 -16.65
N THR A 361 9.58 -1.94 -15.48
CA THR A 361 8.30 -2.45 -14.94
C THR A 361 7.13 -2.35 -15.94
N VAL A 362 7.02 -1.26 -16.70
CA VAL A 362 5.94 -1.09 -17.69
C VAL A 362 6.08 -2.09 -18.85
N ALA A 363 7.30 -2.31 -19.34
CA ALA A 363 7.55 -3.28 -20.40
C ALA A 363 7.27 -4.72 -19.91
N LEU A 364 7.71 -5.04 -18.69
CA LEU A 364 7.46 -6.33 -18.05
C LEU A 364 5.96 -6.60 -17.89
N ASN A 365 5.19 -5.60 -17.44
CA ASN A 365 3.73 -5.72 -17.35
C ASN A 365 3.09 -6.01 -18.71
N LYS A 366 3.48 -5.29 -19.76
CA LYS A 366 2.94 -5.52 -21.12
C LYS A 366 3.24 -6.93 -21.61
N GLU A 367 4.47 -7.41 -21.40
CA GLU A 367 4.87 -8.77 -21.79
C GLU A 367 4.08 -9.82 -21.02
N LEU A 368 3.95 -9.67 -19.70
CA LEU A 368 3.17 -10.58 -18.86
C LEU A 368 1.70 -10.65 -19.31
N GLN A 369 1.07 -9.49 -19.57
CA GLN A 369 -0.31 -9.45 -20.05
C GLN A 369 -0.47 -10.07 -21.45
N ALA A 370 0.55 -10.00 -22.31
CA ALA A 370 0.54 -10.69 -23.60
C ALA A 370 0.64 -12.22 -23.42
N ARG A 371 1.54 -12.68 -22.55
CA ARG A 371 1.71 -14.12 -22.22
C ARG A 371 0.44 -14.74 -21.64
N HIS A 372 -0.31 -14.00 -20.82
CA HIS A 372 -1.58 -14.47 -20.29
C HIS A 372 -2.66 -14.74 -21.36
N LYS A 373 -2.53 -14.17 -22.57
CA LYS A 373 -3.50 -14.35 -23.67
C LYS A 373 -3.18 -15.51 -24.59
N VAL A 374 -2.08 -16.24 -24.35
CA VAL A 374 -1.74 -17.44 -25.12
C VAL A 374 -2.86 -18.47 -24.96
N ALA A 375 -3.28 -19.05 -26.09
CA ALA A 375 -4.36 -20.03 -26.11
C ALA A 375 -4.04 -21.22 -25.19
N ASN A 376 -5.07 -21.74 -24.52
CA ASN A 376 -4.99 -22.90 -23.63
C ASN A 376 -4.11 -22.77 -22.38
N ARG A 377 -3.52 -21.60 -22.09
CA ARG A 377 -2.70 -21.36 -20.90
C ARG A 377 -3.40 -21.75 -19.60
N LYS A 378 -2.73 -22.52 -18.73
CA LYS A 378 -3.32 -22.98 -17.46
C LYS A 378 -2.87 -22.22 -16.22
N VAL A 379 -1.66 -21.66 -16.23
CA VAL A 379 -1.08 -20.95 -15.07
C VAL A 379 -1.02 -19.44 -15.33
N PHE A 380 -1.54 -18.63 -14.40
CA PHE A 380 -1.55 -17.17 -14.50
C PHE A 380 -0.92 -16.52 -13.28
N TYR A 381 -0.57 -15.24 -13.39
CA TYR A 381 0.09 -14.50 -12.32
C TYR A 381 -0.62 -13.18 -12.05
N CYS A 382 -0.82 -12.82 -10.79
CA CYS A 382 -1.32 -11.51 -10.43
C CYS A 382 -0.68 -10.98 -9.15
N GLY A 383 -0.67 -9.66 -8.99
CA GLY A 383 -0.11 -9.01 -7.83
C GLY A 383 -0.23 -7.50 -7.95
N SER A 384 0.09 -6.78 -6.88
CA SER A 384 0.23 -5.32 -6.98
C SER A 384 1.39 -4.91 -7.90
N TRP A 385 2.35 -5.81 -8.13
CA TRP A 385 3.50 -5.65 -9.01
C TRP A 385 3.17 -5.82 -10.50
N SER A 386 2.05 -6.47 -10.84
CA SER A 386 1.70 -6.83 -12.22
C SER A 386 0.77 -5.81 -12.92
N CYS A 387 0.89 -4.54 -12.53
CA CYS A 387 0.05 -3.44 -13.02
C CYS A 387 0.84 -2.12 -13.06
N ASP A 388 0.42 -1.22 -13.95
CA ASP A 388 1.03 0.10 -14.06
C ASP A 388 0.60 1.00 -12.90
N GLY A 389 1.49 1.92 -12.50
CA GLY A 389 1.22 2.88 -11.43
C GLY A 389 1.95 2.52 -10.13
N LEU A 390 1.38 2.96 -9.00
CA LEU A 390 1.93 2.63 -7.69
C LEU A 390 1.50 1.21 -7.28
N PRO A 391 2.35 0.38 -6.67
CA PRO A 391 2.01 -1.00 -6.31
C PRO A 391 1.22 -1.06 -4.99
N ILE A 392 0.01 -0.51 -5.01
CA ILE A 392 -0.95 -0.42 -3.89
C ILE A 392 -2.09 -1.43 -4.03
N LEU A 393 -3.05 -1.43 -3.09
CA LEU A 393 -4.24 -2.30 -3.15
C LEU A 393 -5.01 -2.12 -4.47
N GLU A 394 -5.07 -0.90 -5.02
CA GLU A 394 -5.69 -0.65 -6.31
C GLU A 394 -5.07 -1.46 -7.44
N SER A 395 -3.74 -1.54 -7.49
CA SER A 395 -3.02 -2.30 -8.51
C SER A 395 -3.21 -3.81 -8.32
N ALA A 396 -3.39 -4.27 -7.08
CA ALA A 396 -3.75 -5.66 -6.80
C ALA A 396 -5.16 -6.02 -7.27
N VAL A 397 -6.15 -5.13 -7.07
CA VAL A 397 -7.50 -5.35 -7.59
C VAL A 397 -7.54 -5.22 -9.12
N THR A 398 -6.77 -4.27 -9.67
CA THR A 398 -6.67 -4.09 -11.13
C THR A 398 -6.03 -5.30 -11.81
N SER A 399 -5.02 -5.92 -11.21
CA SER A 399 -4.45 -7.16 -11.77
C SER A 399 -5.43 -8.32 -11.69
N ALA A 400 -6.23 -8.41 -10.62
CA ALA A 400 -7.33 -9.38 -10.54
C ALA A 400 -8.39 -9.16 -11.64
N MET A 401 -8.70 -7.90 -11.99
CA MET A 401 -9.60 -7.58 -13.09
C MET A 401 -9.04 -8.03 -14.45
N HIS A 402 -7.73 -7.91 -14.69
CA HIS A 402 -7.11 -8.44 -15.92
C HIS A 402 -7.24 -9.97 -16.02
N ILE A 403 -7.08 -10.68 -14.89
CA ILE A 403 -7.34 -12.14 -14.85
C ILE A 403 -8.82 -12.40 -15.15
N ALA A 404 -9.75 -11.70 -14.49
CA ALA A 404 -11.18 -11.85 -14.72
C ALA A 404 -11.56 -11.67 -16.20
N GLU A 405 -10.98 -10.70 -16.90
CA GLU A 405 -11.20 -10.48 -18.33
C GLU A 405 -10.82 -11.70 -19.18
N ILE A 406 -9.71 -12.38 -18.86
CA ILE A 406 -9.28 -13.61 -19.57
C ILE A 406 -10.31 -14.73 -19.41
N PHE A 407 -10.93 -14.81 -18.24
CA PHE A 407 -11.97 -15.80 -17.93
C PHE A 407 -13.38 -15.36 -18.34
N ASN A 408 -13.52 -14.19 -18.98
CA ASN A 408 -14.82 -13.57 -19.27
C ASN A 408 -15.71 -13.38 -18.03
N ALA A 409 -15.11 -13.22 -16.85
CA ALA A 409 -15.82 -13.01 -15.60
C ALA A 409 -16.34 -11.56 -15.52
N PRO A 410 -17.63 -11.35 -15.22
CA PRO A 410 -18.20 -10.01 -15.13
C PRO A 410 -17.63 -9.24 -13.95
N LEU A 411 -17.56 -7.91 -14.09
CA LEU A 411 -17.07 -6.99 -13.06
C LEU A 411 -18.21 -6.06 -12.58
N PRO A 412 -19.26 -6.59 -11.90
CA PRO A 412 -20.47 -5.83 -11.55
C PRO A 412 -20.20 -4.66 -10.60
N PHE A 413 -19.04 -4.67 -9.93
CA PHE A 413 -18.64 -3.62 -9.00
C PHE A 413 -18.07 -2.38 -9.70
N LYS A 414 -17.63 -2.47 -10.96
CA LYS A 414 -16.89 -1.38 -11.62
C LYS A 414 -17.70 -0.08 -11.64
N GLY A 415 -17.17 0.96 -10.97
CA GLY A 415 -17.79 2.29 -10.92
C GLY A 415 -18.76 2.51 -9.76
N LEU A 416 -18.97 1.51 -8.88
CA LEU A 416 -19.70 1.72 -7.64
C LEU A 416 -18.98 2.73 -6.74
N LYS A 417 -19.75 3.63 -6.12
CA LYS A 417 -19.20 4.64 -5.22
C LYS A 417 -19.21 4.12 -3.77
N PRO A 418 -18.19 4.46 -2.97
CA PRO A 418 -18.14 4.10 -1.56
C PRO A 418 -19.41 4.53 -0.81
N ASN A 419 -19.96 3.63 0.00
CA ASN A 419 -20.96 4.01 1.01
C ASN A 419 -20.23 4.59 2.22
N VAL A 420 -20.38 5.90 2.46
CA VAL A 420 -19.65 6.63 3.51
C VAL A 420 -20.55 6.89 4.70
N GLU A 421 -20.18 6.36 5.85
CA GLU A 421 -20.79 6.64 7.16
C GLU A 421 -19.80 7.39 8.05
N VAL A 422 -20.28 8.38 8.78
CA VAL A 422 -19.43 9.13 9.71
C VAL A 422 -19.12 8.23 10.91
N ALA A 423 -17.87 8.24 11.37
CA ALA A 423 -17.46 7.62 12.63
C ALA A 423 -17.41 8.67 13.75
N PRO A 424 -18.44 8.83 14.59
CA PRO A 424 -18.54 9.93 15.54
C PRO A 424 -17.42 9.92 16.59
N GLN A 425 -16.86 8.74 16.88
CA GLN A 425 -15.77 8.55 17.84
C GLN A 425 -14.51 9.35 17.45
N LEU A 426 -14.30 9.62 16.17
CA LEU A 426 -13.16 10.38 15.66
C LEU A 426 -13.36 11.91 15.74
N GLY A 427 -14.46 12.38 16.32
CA GLY A 427 -14.73 13.80 16.56
C GLY A 427 -14.96 14.60 15.27
N TYR A 428 -15.71 13.99 14.33
CA TYR A 428 -16.03 14.60 13.03
C TYR A 428 -16.89 15.84 13.11
#